data_AF-A0A975PPV9-F1
#
_entry.id   AF-A0A975PPV9-F1
#
_cell.length_a   1.000
_cell.length_b   1.000
_cell.length_c   1.000
_cell.angle_alpha   90.00
_cell.angle_beta   90.00
_cell.angle_gamma   90.00
#
_symmetry.space_group_name_H-M   'P 1'
#
loop_
_entity.id
_entity.type
_entity.pdbx_description
1 polymer ?
#
loop_
_entity_poly.entity_id
_entity_poly.type
_entity_poly.pdbx_seq_one_letter_code
_entity_poly.pdbx_strand_id
1 'polypeptide(L)'
;MRIAAPLFVCIGSFALSACLVRTAAEVVTAPVRVGSKAVDLATTSQSEADEKRGREIRKREERLGTLERRYDQEITRCRDGDDAACDAARATYAELRQTLPTIPAEPEDD
;
A
#
# COMPACT_ATOMS: atom_id res chain seq x y z
N MET A 1 54.14 14.68 40.47
CA MET A 1 52.70 14.98 40.35
C MET A 1 52.17 14.46 39.03
N ARG A 2 51.46 13.33 39.01
CA ARG A 2 50.54 12.97 37.92
C ARG A 2 49.35 12.20 38.52
N ILE A 3 48.54 12.94 39.28
CA ILE A 3 47.22 12.50 39.75
C ILE A 3 46.30 12.64 38.54
N ALA A 4 46.27 11.64 37.67
CA ALA A 4 45.45 11.65 36.45
C ALA A 4 44.62 10.37 36.31
N ALA A 5 44.32 9.69 37.42
CA ALA A 5 43.57 8.44 37.43
C ALA A 5 42.14 8.50 38.02
N PRO A 6 41.68 9.47 38.83
CA PRO A 6 40.35 9.33 39.44
C PRO A 6 39.21 9.89 38.56
N LEU A 7 39.50 10.76 37.58
CA LEU A 7 38.45 11.50 36.86
C LEU A 7 37.78 10.69 35.74
N PHE A 8 38.44 9.63 35.24
CA PHE A 8 37.90 8.78 34.17
C PHE A 8 36.84 7.78 34.68
N VAL A 9 36.89 7.40 35.96
CA VAL A 9 35.95 6.44 36.55
C VAL A 9 34.57 7.05 36.81
N CYS A 10 34.50 8.34 37.17
CA CYS A 10 33.23 9.03 37.42
C CYS A 10 32.37 9.23 36.15
N ILE A 11 33.01 9.42 34.99
CA ILE A 11 32.31 9.64 33.70
C ILE A 11 31.71 8.34 33.17
N GLY A 12 32.38 7.20 33.39
CA GLY A 12 31.86 5.88 33.02
C GLY A 12 30.56 5.53 33.75
N SER A 13 30.47 5.84 35.04
CA SER A 13 29.25 5.57 35.83
C SER A 13 28.04 6.42 35.40
N PHE A 14 28.25 7.63 34.88
CA PHE A 14 27.19 8.48 34.33
C PHE A 14 26.74 8.06 32.92
N ALA A 15 27.65 7.51 32.11
CA ALA A 15 27.31 6.97 30.80
C ALA A 15 26.48 5.68 30.88
N LEU A 16 26.75 4.82 31.87
CA LEU A 16 25.93 3.63 32.12
C LEU A 16 24.53 3.97 32.65
N SER A 17 24.40 4.98 33.52
CA SER A 17 23.07 5.44 33.98
C SER A 17 22.28 6.12 32.86
N ALA A 18 22.94 6.81 31.91
CA ALA A 18 22.30 7.36 30.72
C ALA A 18 21.76 6.27 29.76
N CYS A 19 22.39 5.10 29.70
CA CYS A 19 21.91 3.97 28.90
C CYS A 19 20.66 3.32 29.52
N LEU A 20 20.66 3.14 30.85
CA LEU A 20 19.54 2.55 31.59
C LEU A 20 18.26 3.39 31.53
N VAL A 21 18.37 4.71 31.63
CA VAL A 21 17.23 5.63 31.54
C VAL A 21 16.58 5.57 30.16
N ARG A 22 17.37 5.43 29.09
CA ARG A 22 16.85 5.36 27.71
C ARG A 22 16.14 4.02 27.44
N THR A 23 16.68 2.91 27.94
CA THR A 23 16.02 1.59 27.86
C THR A 23 14.76 1.52 28.71
N ALA A 24 14.74 2.11 29.90
CA ALA A 24 13.52 2.14 30.74
C ALA A 24 12.42 3.00 30.09
N ALA A 25 12.79 4.15 29.51
CA ALA A 25 11.85 5.00 28.79
C ALA A 25 11.27 4.30 27.54
N GLU A 26 12.06 3.52 26.81
CA GLU A 26 11.57 2.71 25.70
C GLU A 26 10.71 1.52 26.15
N VAL A 27 11.05 0.83 27.24
CA VAL A 27 10.20 -0.26 27.79
C VAL A 27 8.84 0.24 28.26
N VAL A 28 8.76 1.46 28.79
CA VAL A 28 7.48 2.04 29.24
C VAL A 28 6.67 2.61 28.07
N THR A 29 7.30 3.14 27.03
CA THR A 29 6.61 3.71 25.86
C THR A 29 6.35 2.71 24.73
N ALA A 30 7.07 1.59 24.69
CA ALA A 30 6.87 0.51 23.74
C ALA A 30 5.45 -0.08 23.79
N PRO A 31 4.86 -0.44 24.96
CA PRO A 31 3.52 -0.99 25.01
C PRO A 31 2.46 -0.01 24.52
N VAL A 32 2.60 1.29 24.83
CA VAL A 32 1.66 2.32 24.35
C VAL A 32 1.75 2.47 22.83
N ARG A 33 2.96 2.48 22.25
CA ARG A 33 3.18 2.58 20.80
C ARG A 33 2.79 1.32 20.02
N VAL A 34 3.00 0.14 20.61
CA VAL A 34 2.61 -1.14 20.00
C VAL A 34 1.10 -1.35 20.13
N GLY A 35 0.52 -1.04 21.29
CA GLY A 35 -0.92 -1.11 21.52
C GLY A 35 -1.72 -0.13 20.66
N SER A 36 -1.25 1.13 20.50
CA SER A 36 -1.91 2.11 19.61
C SER A 36 -1.88 1.69 18.15
N LYS A 37 -0.76 1.19 17.64
CA LYS A 37 -0.70 0.62 16.27
C LYS A 37 -1.58 -0.62 16.08
N ALA A 38 -1.72 -1.45 17.12
CA ALA A 38 -2.61 -2.60 17.09
C ALA A 38 -4.09 -2.17 17.12
N VAL A 39 -4.43 -1.12 17.87
CA VAL A 39 -5.78 -0.56 17.94
C VAL A 39 -6.18 0.12 16.63
N ASP A 40 -5.28 0.84 15.96
CA ASP A 40 -5.58 1.45 14.65
C ASP A 40 -5.80 0.39 13.56
N LEU A 41 -5.11 -0.75 13.62
CA LEU A 41 -5.37 -1.91 12.75
C LEU A 41 -6.66 -2.66 13.13
N ALA A 42 -7.00 -2.69 14.42
CA ALA A 42 -8.22 -3.31 14.92
C ALA A 42 -9.47 -2.42 14.82
N THR A 43 -9.29 -1.11 14.59
CA THR A 43 -10.35 -0.09 14.58
C THR A 43 -10.36 0.70 13.26
N THR A 44 -9.94 0.09 12.15
CA THR A 44 -10.47 0.55 10.87
C THR A 44 -11.99 0.40 10.96
N SER A 45 -12.68 1.53 11.03
CA SER A 45 -14.14 1.53 11.01
C SER A 45 -14.60 0.86 9.72
N GLN A 46 -15.63 0.01 9.80
CA GLN A 46 -16.24 -0.62 8.62
C GLN A 46 -16.54 0.42 7.52
N SER A 47 -16.95 1.64 7.93
CA SER A 47 -17.20 2.75 7.01
C SER A 47 -15.97 3.18 6.20
N GLU A 48 -14.77 3.16 6.80
CA GLU A 48 -13.52 3.52 6.12
C GLU A 48 -13.06 2.39 5.18
N ALA A 49 -13.25 1.13 5.59
CA ALA A 49 -12.97 -0.04 4.76
C ALA A 49 -13.90 -0.07 3.54
N ASP A 50 -15.19 0.20 3.72
CA ASP A 50 -16.18 0.26 2.65
C ASP A 50 -15.93 1.41 1.68
N GLU A 51 -15.55 2.59 2.19
CA GLU A 51 -15.19 3.72 1.33
C GLU A 51 -13.94 3.41 0.51
N LYS A 52 -12.93 2.77 1.10
CA LYS A 52 -11.73 2.33 0.40
C LYS A 52 -12.06 1.30 -0.68
N ARG A 53 -12.88 0.30 -0.35
CA ARG A 53 -13.34 -0.71 -1.30
C ARG A 53 -14.09 -0.07 -2.47
N GLY A 54 -15.00 0.86 -2.20
CA GLY A 54 -15.74 1.58 -3.24
C GLY A 54 -14.83 2.40 -4.16
N ARG A 55 -13.80 3.06 -3.62
CA ARG A 55 -12.79 3.77 -4.43
C ARG A 55 -11.97 2.81 -5.30
N GLU A 56 -11.62 1.63 -4.78
CA GLU A 56 -10.90 0.63 -5.56
C GLU A 56 -11.74 0.06 -6.71
N ILE A 57 -13.04 -0.17 -6.48
CA ILE A 57 -13.97 -0.64 -7.52
C ILE A 57 -14.08 0.41 -8.64
N ARG A 58 -14.34 1.68 -8.31
CA ARG A 58 -14.43 2.76 -9.33
C ARG A 58 -13.16 2.86 -10.19
N LYS A 59 -11.98 2.74 -9.58
CA LYS A 59 -10.71 2.75 -10.33
C LYS A 59 -10.57 1.55 -11.28
N ARG A 60 -11.08 0.38 -10.88
CA ARG A 60 -11.08 -0.82 -11.74
C ARG A 60 -12.04 -0.64 -12.92
N GLU A 61 -13.23 -0.10 -12.67
CA GLU A 61 -14.22 0.22 -13.70
C GLU A 61 -13.69 1.26 -14.71
N GLU A 62 -13.06 2.33 -14.21
CA GLU A 62 -12.42 3.34 -15.07
C GLU A 62 -11.32 2.74 -15.95
N ARG A 63 -10.50 1.84 -15.38
CA ARG A 63 -9.46 1.11 -16.12
C ARG A 63 -10.07 0.20 -17.17
N LEU A 64 -11.11 -0.56 -16.81
CA LEU A 64 -11.81 -1.45 -17.74
C LEU A 64 -12.38 -0.66 -18.92
N GLY A 65 -13.15 0.39 -18.66
CA GLY A 65 -13.72 1.21 -19.73
C GLY A 65 -12.66 1.90 -20.60
N THR A 66 -11.49 2.21 -20.05
CA THR A 66 -10.35 2.73 -20.84
C THR A 66 -9.76 1.66 -21.75
N LEU A 67 -9.59 0.43 -21.25
CA LEU A 67 -9.11 -0.70 -22.04
C LEU A 67 -10.09 -1.08 -23.15
N GLU A 68 -11.40 -1.06 -22.88
CA GLU A 68 -12.46 -1.35 -23.86
C GLU A 68 -12.42 -0.33 -25.01
N ARG A 69 -12.46 0.96 -24.69
CA ARG A 69 -12.36 2.03 -25.70
C ARG A 69 -11.08 1.92 -26.53
N ARG A 70 -9.96 1.55 -25.91
CA ARG A 70 -8.69 1.35 -26.61
C ARG A 70 -8.79 0.16 -27.55
N TYR A 71 -9.28 -0.99 -27.08
CA TYR A 71 -9.45 -2.19 -27.88
C TYR A 71 -10.34 -1.92 -29.10
N ASP A 72 -11.45 -1.18 -28.93
CA ASP A 72 -12.36 -0.83 -30.02
C ASP A 72 -11.68 0.03 -31.11
N GLN A 73 -10.81 0.95 -30.71
CA GLN A 73 -10.02 1.75 -31.65
C GLN A 73 -8.95 0.91 -32.37
N GLU A 74 -8.24 0.05 -31.63
CA GLU A 74 -7.21 -0.83 -32.20
C GLU A 74 -7.83 -1.85 -33.16
N ILE A 75 -8.97 -2.46 -32.83
CA ILE A 75 -9.62 -3.44 -33.69
C ILE A 75 -10.20 -2.80 -34.95
N THR A 76 -10.65 -1.55 -34.87
CA THR A 76 -11.09 -0.79 -36.05
C THR A 76 -9.91 -0.58 -37.00
N ARG A 77 -8.79 -0.05 -36.51
CA ARG A 77 -7.57 0.13 -37.32
C ARG A 77 -7.01 -1.18 -37.87
N CYS A 78 -7.07 -2.25 -37.08
CA CYS A 78 -6.71 -3.59 -37.53
C CYS A 78 -7.58 -4.04 -38.73
N ARG A 79 -8.89 -3.81 -38.68
CA ARG A 79 -9.80 -4.11 -39.81
C ARG A 79 -9.53 -3.25 -41.04
N ASP A 80 -9.01 -2.05 -40.84
CA ASP A 80 -8.59 -1.15 -41.92
C ASP A 80 -7.22 -1.54 -42.53
N GLY A 81 -6.57 -2.59 -42.01
CA GLY A 81 -5.34 -3.18 -42.55
C GLY A 81 -4.05 -2.82 -41.81
N ASP A 82 -4.13 -2.21 -40.63
CA ASP A 82 -2.96 -1.94 -39.78
C ASP A 82 -2.58 -3.19 -38.95
N ASP A 83 -1.56 -3.92 -39.41
CA ASP A 83 -1.05 -5.12 -38.74
C ASP A 83 -0.55 -4.85 -37.31
N ALA A 84 0.06 -3.67 -37.07
CA ALA A 84 0.54 -3.30 -35.74
C ALA A 84 -0.64 -3.04 -34.79
N ALA A 85 -1.72 -2.44 -35.30
CA ALA A 85 -2.96 -2.28 -34.53
C ALA A 85 -3.61 -3.63 -34.22
N CYS A 86 -3.50 -4.64 -35.09
CA CYS A 86 -3.96 -5.99 -34.80
C CYS A 86 -3.21 -6.62 -33.62
N ASP A 87 -1.90 -6.46 -33.55
CA ASP A 87 -1.10 -6.95 -32.41
C ASP A 87 -1.41 -6.18 -31.12
N ALA A 88 -1.58 -4.86 -31.22
CA ALA A 88 -2.00 -4.03 -30.09
C ALA A 88 -3.41 -4.40 -29.57
N ALA A 89 -4.35 -4.70 -30.47
CA ALA A 89 -5.69 -5.16 -30.12
C ALA A 89 -5.63 -6.49 -29.35
N ARG A 90 -4.81 -7.46 -29.81
CA ARG A 90 -4.61 -8.75 -29.10
C ARG A 90 -4.04 -8.56 -27.70
N ALA A 91 -3.03 -7.69 -27.56
CA ALA A 91 -2.43 -7.39 -26.26
C ALA A 91 -3.44 -6.73 -25.31
N THR A 92 -4.19 -5.75 -25.82
CA THR A 92 -5.22 -5.04 -25.03
C THR A 92 -6.35 -6.00 -24.62
N TYR A 93 -6.76 -6.90 -25.51
CA TYR A 93 -7.76 -7.93 -25.21
C TYR A 93 -7.29 -8.92 -24.13
N ALA A 94 -6.01 -9.29 -24.14
CA ALA A 94 -5.44 -10.13 -23.10
C ALA A 94 -5.45 -9.44 -21.71
N GLU A 95 -5.27 -8.12 -21.67
CA GLU A 95 -5.39 -7.33 -20.44
C GLU A 95 -6.84 -7.18 -19.98
N LEU A 96 -7.78 -6.95 -20.91
CA LEU A 96 -9.22 -6.93 -20.64
C LEU A 96 -9.67 -8.22 -19.96
N ARG A 97 -9.26 -9.37 -20.49
CA ARG A 97 -9.64 -10.69 -19.97
C ARG A 97 -9.14 -10.97 -18.55
N GLN A 98 -8.04 -10.33 -18.14
CA GLN A 98 -7.52 -10.42 -16.77
C GLN A 98 -8.24 -9.46 -15.82
N THR A 99 -8.75 -8.33 -16.34
CA THR A 99 -9.39 -7.28 -15.54
C THR A 99 -10.88 -7.56 -15.31
N LEU A 100 -11.59 -8.06 -16.33
CA LEU A 100 -13.04 -8.29 -16.32
C LEU A 100 -13.54 -9.12 -15.12
N PRO A 101 -12.86 -10.21 -14.68
CA PRO A 101 -13.31 -11.01 -13.54
C PRO A 101 -13.16 -10.33 -12.17
N THR A 102 -12.54 -9.14 -12.11
CA THR A 102 -12.21 -8.46 -10.84
C THR A 102 -13.23 -7.38 -10.43
N ILE A 103 -14.24 -7.14 -11.28
CA ILE A 103 -15.31 -6.18 -11.04
C ILE A 103 -16.57 -6.97 -10.61
N PRO A 104 -17.23 -6.59 -9.50
CA PRO A 104 -18.49 -7.21 -9.10
C PRO A 104 -19.55 -7.08 -10.22
N ALA A 105 -20.30 -8.14 -10.48
CA ALA A 105 -21.46 -8.06 -11.37
C ALA A 105 -22.59 -7.29 -10.67
N GLU A 106 -23.22 -6.37 -11.39
CA GLU A 106 -24.51 -5.79 -10.98
C GLU A 106 -25.54 -6.94 -10.85
N PRO A 107 -26.36 -6.97 -9.80
CA PRO A 107 -27.45 -7.93 -9.72
C PRO A 107 -28.45 -7.68 -10.87
N GLU A 108 -28.97 -8.76 -11.46
CA GLU A 108 -30.06 -8.67 -12.44
C GLU A 108 -31.34 -8.30 -11.67
N ASP A 109 -31.92 -7.14 -11.99
CA ASP A 109 -33.22 -6.73 -11.45
C ASP A 109 -34.32 -7.53 -12.18
N ASP A 110 -34.76 -8.65 -11.60
CA ASP A 110 -35.93 -9.45 -12.03
C ASP A 110 -37.28 -8.86 -11.59
#